data_AF-A0A2A7BIS6-F1
#
_entry.id   AF-A0A2A7BIS6-F1
#
_cell.length_a   1.000
_cell.length_b   1.000
_cell.length_c   1.000
_cell.angle_alpha   90.00
_cell.angle_beta   90.00
_cell.angle_gamma   90.00
#
_symmetry.space_group_name_H-M   'P 1'
#
loop_
_entity.id
_entity.type
_entity.pdbx_description
1 polymer ?
#
loop_
_entity_poly.entity_id
_entity_poly.type
_entity_poly.pdbx_seq_one_letter_code
_entity_poly.pdbx_strand_id
1 'polypeptide(L)'
;MQLHTEVKKQPSKRKFKMPDAYVLLFFIALLCAIATYFVPAGEFKRVTNGTVTTTIPGSYHSVPQSPVGFVSFFTAIEKGMTLAAPIIFLILFTGGAIAILEKTGALDGLIYHVINKFRNQQLLFICIVTALFSILGTTGIIVNSVIGFIPIGIIVARTLKWDAIVGVAIIYLGTYAGFNATSYY
;
A
#
# COMPACT_ATOMS: atom_id res chain seq x y z
N MET A 1 -26.18 -40.06 40.67
CA MET A 1 -26.05 -40.43 39.25
C MET A 1 -25.22 -39.35 38.56
N GLN A 2 -23.91 -39.57 38.43
CA GLN A 2 -22.99 -38.63 37.81
C GLN A 2 -23.08 -38.76 36.29
N LEU A 3 -23.58 -37.74 35.60
CA LEU A 3 -23.52 -37.67 34.15
C LEU A 3 -22.16 -37.10 33.78
N HIS A 4 -21.23 -37.98 33.41
CA HIS A 4 -20.03 -37.61 32.69
C HIS A 4 -20.46 -37.05 31.33
N THR A 5 -20.45 -35.72 31.20
CA THR A 5 -20.60 -35.08 29.89
C THR A 5 -19.25 -35.16 29.18
N GLU A 6 -19.08 -36.19 28.36
CA GLU A 6 -18.00 -36.31 27.38
C GLU A 6 -17.95 -35.06 26.49
N VAL A 7 -16.96 -34.20 26.71
CA VAL A 7 -16.69 -33.05 25.83
C VAL A 7 -16.11 -33.59 24.52
N LYS A 8 -16.99 -33.79 23.53
CA LYS A 8 -16.63 -34.21 22.18
C LYS A 8 -15.68 -33.18 21.55
N LYS A 9 -14.38 -33.51 21.52
CA LYS A 9 -13.31 -32.71 20.92
C LYS A 9 -13.56 -32.62 19.41
N GLN A 10 -14.11 -31.50 18.94
CA GLN A 10 -14.33 -31.28 17.52
C GLN A 10 -12.99 -31.24 16.78
N PRO A 11 -12.88 -31.88 15.58
CA PRO A 11 -11.65 -31.86 14.81
C PRO A 11 -11.36 -30.42 14.37
N SER A 12 -10.22 -29.89 14.80
CA SER A 12 -9.69 -28.60 14.36
C SER A 12 -9.54 -28.62 12.85
N LYS A 13 -10.48 -27.98 12.14
CA LYS A 13 -10.35 -27.70 10.70
C LYS A 13 -9.09 -26.84 10.56
N ARG A 14 -8.07 -27.37 9.89
CA ARG A 14 -6.87 -26.59 9.51
C ARG A 14 -7.36 -25.37 8.75
N LYS A 15 -7.38 -24.22 9.42
CA LYS A 15 -7.66 -22.93 8.79
C LYS A 15 -6.53 -22.71 7.80
N PHE A 16 -6.83 -22.71 6.51
CA PHE A 16 -5.92 -22.26 5.47
C PHE A 16 -5.55 -20.81 5.82
N LYS A 17 -4.37 -20.62 6.43
CA LYS A 17 -3.82 -19.29 6.64
C LYS A 17 -3.33 -18.84 5.28
N MET A 18 -3.92 -17.76 4.77
CA MET A 18 -3.42 -17.14 3.56
C MET A 18 -1.93 -16.84 3.77
N PRO A 19 -1.07 -17.21 2.80
CA PRO A 19 0.34 -16.86 2.85
C PRO A 19 0.48 -15.35 3.01
N ASP A 20 1.51 -14.93 3.73
CA ASP A 20 1.87 -13.52 3.84
C ASP A 20 2.13 -12.93 2.43
N ALA A 21 1.89 -11.63 2.26
CA ALA A 21 2.09 -10.95 0.98
C ALA A 21 3.52 -11.18 0.42
N TYR A 22 4.54 -11.23 1.28
CA TYR A 22 5.91 -11.52 0.87
C TYR A 22 6.08 -12.94 0.32
N VAL A 23 5.40 -13.92 0.93
CA VAL A 23 5.40 -15.30 0.47
C VAL A 23 4.72 -15.41 -0.89
N LEU A 24 3.57 -14.74 -1.04
CA LEU A 24 2.85 -14.69 -2.31
C LEU A 24 3.70 -14.06 -3.42
N LEU A 25 4.34 -12.91 -3.16
CA LEU A 25 5.24 -12.23 -4.09
C LEU A 25 6.41 -13.12 -4.52
N PHE A 26 7.01 -13.85 -3.58
CA PHE A 26 8.10 -14.78 -3.88
C PHE A 26 7.65 -15.89 -4.85
N PHE A 27 6.49 -16.51 -4.61
CA PHE A 27 5.97 -17.54 -5.50
C PHE A 27 5.61 -17.00 -6.88
N ILE A 28 5.04 -15.80 -6.97
CA ILE A 28 4.76 -15.14 -8.27
C ILE A 28 6.07 -14.90 -9.02
N ALA A 29 7.10 -14.37 -8.36
CA ALA A 29 8.40 -14.16 -8.98
C ALA A 29 9.01 -15.48 -9.49
N LEU A 30 8.93 -16.55 -8.68
CA LEU A 30 9.43 -17.87 -9.06
C LEU A 30 8.69 -18.44 -10.28
N LEU A 31 7.36 -18.30 -10.31
CA LEU A 31 6.55 -18.71 -11.46
C LEU A 31 6.91 -17.92 -12.72
N CYS A 32 7.11 -16.60 -12.61
CA CYS A 32 7.56 -15.78 -13.73
C CYS A 32 8.96 -16.21 -14.23
N ALA A 33 9.88 -16.53 -13.33
CA ALA A 33 11.21 -17.02 -13.69
C ALA A 33 11.14 -18.35 -14.45
N ILE A 34 10.34 -19.31 -13.98
CA ILE A 34 10.11 -20.59 -14.68
C ILE A 34 9.44 -20.35 -16.04
N ALA A 35 8.46 -19.45 -16.11
CA ALA A 35 7.79 -19.12 -17.36
C ALA A 35 8.75 -18.58 -18.43
N THR A 36 9.86 -17.93 -18.06
CA THR A 36 10.86 -17.45 -19.03
C THR A 36 11.54 -18.54 -19.85
N TYR A 37 11.49 -19.81 -19.39
CA TYR A 37 12.00 -20.95 -20.15
C TYR A 37 11.03 -21.42 -21.25
N PHE A 38 9.73 -21.25 -21.04
CA PHE A 38 8.69 -21.74 -21.95
C PHE A 38 8.14 -20.66 -22.88
N VAL A 39 8.18 -19.39 -22.45
CA VAL A 39 7.64 -18.26 -23.21
C VAL A 39 8.72 -17.72 -24.16
N PRO A 40 8.50 -17.74 -25.50
CA PRO A 40 9.46 -17.22 -26.46
C PRO A 40 9.57 -15.70 -26.34
N ALA A 41 10.79 -15.18 -26.44
CA ALA A 41 11.04 -13.74 -26.42
C ALA A 41 10.79 -13.15 -27.81
N GLY A 42 10.03 -12.05 -27.87
CA GLY A 42 9.74 -11.34 -29.11
C GLY A 42 9.60 -9.84 -28.89
N GLU A 43 9.93 -9.07 -29.92
CA GLU A 43 9.88 -7.62 -29.89
C GLU A 43 9.27 -7.04 -31.18
N PHE A 44 8.56 -5.92 -31.04
CA PHE A 44 8.11 -5.10 -32.16
C PHE A 44 9.08 -3.96 -32.39
N LYS A 45 9.41 -3.69 -33.65
CA LYS A 45 10.19 -2.49 -33.99
C LYS A 45 9.36 -1.24 -33.72
N ARG A 46 9.98 -0.28 -33.04
CA ARG A 46 9.38 1.02 -32.72
C ARG A 46 10.05 2.09 -33.56
N VAL A 47 9.25 3.02 -34.08
CA VAL A 47 9.73 4.23 -34.76
C VAL A 47 9.20 5.45 -34.03
N THR A 48 10.10 6.39 -33.76
CA THR A 48 9.77 7.65 -33.10
C THR A 48 9.53 8.70 -34.17
N ASN A 49 8.27 9.11 -34.35
CA ASN A 49 7.91 10.25 -35.18
C ASN A 49 7.63 11.44 -34.25
N GLY A 50 8.66 12.27 -34.02
CA GLY A 50 8.57 13.41 -33.10
C GLY A 50 8.36 12.95 -31.65
N THR A 51 7.23 13.32 -31.04
CA THR A 51 6.89 12.99 -29.64
C THR A 51 6.22 11.62 -29.47
N VAL A 52 5.83 10.95 -30.56
CA VAL A 52 5.07 9.70 -30.50
C VAL A 52 5.93 8.54 -30.97
N THR A 53 6.09 7.54 -30.09
CA THR A 53 6.76 6.29 -30.41
C THR A 53 5.70 5.27 -30.82
N THR A 54 5.63 4.95 -32.11
CA THR A 54 4.65 4.00 -32.66
C THR A 54 5.33 2.68 -33.01
N THR A 55 4.73 1.57 -32.61
CA THR A 55 5.13 0.23 -33.07
C THR A 55 4.74 0.04 -34.52
N ILE A 56 5.68 -0.43 -35.35
CA ILE A 56 5.40 -0.75 -36.76
C ILE A 56 4.52 -2.01 -36.79
N PRO A 57 3.29 -1.96 -37.36
CA PRO A 57 2.45 -3.14 -37.52
C PRO A 57 3.17 -4.24 -38.32
N GLY A 58 3.08 -5.50 -37.87
CA GLY A 58 3.71 -6.64 -38.54
C GLY A 58 5.23 -6.77 -38.35
N SER A 59 5.88 -5.88 -37.58
CA SER A 59 7.34 -5.92 -37.32
C SER A 59 7.77 -6.86 -36.19
N TYR A 60 6.88 -7.77 -35.76
CA TYR A 60 7.19 -8.76 -34.74
C TYR A 60 8.34 -9.65 -35.22
N HIS A 61 9.39 -9.74 -34.41
CA HIS A 61 10.46 -10.70 -34.64
C HIS A 61 10.84 -11.35 -33.31
N SER A 62 11.23 -12.62 -33.40
CA SER A 62 11.74 -13.34 -32.22
C SER A 62 13.14 -12.83 -31.90
N VAL A 63 13.42 -12.61 -30.62
CA VAL A 63 14.74 -12.21 -30.12
C VAL A 63 15.38 -13.38 -29.38
N PRO A 64 16.72 -13.40 -29.22
CA PRO A 64 17.40 -14.45 -28.47
C PRO A 64 16.80 -14.59 -27.06
N GLN A 65 16.43 -15.82 -26.67
CA GLN A 65 15.91 -16.07 -25.33
C GLN A 65 17.00 -15.82 -24.28
N SER A 66 16.65 -15.08 -23.24
CA SER A 66 17.47 -14.85 -22.04
C SER A 66 16.72 -15.31 -20.80
N PRO A 67 16.60 -16.64 -20.58
CA PRO A 67 15.87 -17.17 -19.43
C PRO A 67 16.51 -16.71 -18.13
N VAL A 68 15.68 -16.50 -17.11
CA VAL A 68 16.11 -16.06 -15.79
C VAL A 68 16.83 -17.22 -15.09
N GLY A 69 18.16 -17.16 -15.06
CA GLY A 69 18.99 -18.07 -14.28
C GLY A 69 18.88 -17.88 -12.76
N PHE A 70 19.46 -18.82 -12.01
CA PHE A 70 19.38 -18.82 -10.55
C PHE A 70 19.94 -17.55 -9.90
N VAL A 71 21.13 -17.11 -10.30
CA VAL A 71 21.75 -15.90 -9.74
C VAL A 71 20.94 -14.65 -10.14
N SER A 72 20.51 -14.56 -11.40
CA SER A 72 19.74 -13.40 -11.88
C SER A 72 18.35 -13.31 -11.24
N PHE A 73 17.77 -14.43 -10.80
CA PHE A 73 16.56 -14.43 -9.98
C PHE A 73 16.76 -13.67 -8.66
N PHE A 74 17.83 -13.95 -7.93
CA PHE A 74 18.11 -13.24 -6.67
C PHE A 74 18.54 -11.78 -6.92
N THR A 75 19.30 -11.51 -7.98
CA THR A 75 19.63 -10.13 -8.38
C THR A 75 18.38 -9.34 -8.80
N ALA A 76 17.35 -10.00 -9.35
CA ALA A 76 16.08 -9.33 -9.67
C ALA A 76 15.35 -8.84 -8.40
N ILE A 77 15.46 -9.57 -7.29
CA ILE A 77 14.92 -9.14 -5.99
C ILE A 77 15.64 -7.89 -5.50
N GLU A 78 16.97 -7.89 -5.53
CA GLU A 78 17.80 -6.71 -5.20
C GLU A 78 17.42 -5.51 -6.07
N LYS A 79 17.35 -5.69 -7.39
CA LYS A 79 16.97 -4.64 -8.33
C LYS A 79 15.57 -4.11 -8.05
N GLY A 80 14.62 -4.98 -7.71
CA GLY A 80 13.28 -4.60 -7.28
C GLY A 80 13.30 -3.74 -6.01
N MET A 81 14.12 -4.09 -5.02
CA MET A 81 14.30 -3.27 -3.81
C MET A 81 14.91 -1.90 -4.14
N THR A 82 15.89 -1.83 -5.03
CA THR A 82 16.50 -0.56 -5.47
C THR A 82 15.48 0.34 -6.18
N LEU A 83 14.61 -0.24 -7.03
CA LEU A 83 13.51 0.50 -7.66
C LEU A 83 12.46 0.99 -6.65
N ALA A 84 12.24 0.23 -5.58
CA ALA A 84 11.32 0.59 -4.49
C ALA A 84 11.93 1.54 -3.46
N ALA A 85 13.26 1.75 -3.47
CA ALA A 85 13.98 2.53 -2.47
C ALA A 85 13.39 3.92 -2.21
N PRO A 86 12.99 4.73 -3.22
CA PRO A 86 12.36 6.03 -2.98
C PRO A 86 11.09 5.95 -2.13
N ILE A 87 10.26 4.92 -2.33
CA ILE A 87 9.03 4.71 -1.56
C ILE A 87 9.36 4.26 -0.14
N ILE A 88 10.35 3.38 0.02
CA ILE A 88 10.81 2.90 1.34
C ILE A 88 11.30 4.09 2.18
N PHE A 89 12.18 4.93 1.62
CA PHE A 89 12.67 6.13 2.31
C PHE A 89 11.56 7.14 2.59
N LEU A 90 10.61 7.32 1.66
CA LEU A 90 9.45 8.18 1.86
C LEU A 90 8.63 7.73 3.07
N ILE A 91 8.29 6.44 3.17
CA ILE A 91 7.53 5.89 4.29
C ILE A 91 8.32 6.03 5.59
N LEU A 92 9.61 5.70 5.57
CA LEU A 92 10.49 5.77 6.73
C LEU A 92 10.59 7.20 7.28
N PHE A 93 10.84 8.20 6.42
CA PHE A 93 10.93 9.60 6.84
C PHE A 93 9.59 10.15 7.29
N THR A 94 8.49 9.78 6.62
CA THR A 94 7.14 10.18 7.03
C THR A 94 6.82 9.64 8.43
N GLY A 95 7.01 8.34 8.66
CA GLY A 95 6.81 7.72 9.97
C GLY A 95 7.75 8.26 11.04
N GLY A 96 9.02 8.49 10.68
CA GLY A 96 10.02 9.09 11.58
C GLY A 96 9.67 10.52 11.99
N ALA A 97 9.22 11.36 11.06
CA ALA A 97 8.77 12.72 11.35
C ALA A 97 7.56 12.70 12.29
N ILE A 98 6.59 11.80 12.05
CA ILE A 98 5.42 11.64 12.92
C ILE A 98 5.83 11.19 14.31
N ALA A 99 6.76 10.24 14.44
CA ALA A 99 7.28 9.78 15.73
C ALA A 99 8.01 10.89 16.50
N ILE A 100 8.71 11.79 15.80
CA ILE A 100 9.31 12.98 16.43
C ILE A 100 8.22 13.93 16.92
N LEU A 101 7.19 14.21 16.10
CA LEU A 101 6.04 15.05 16.48
C LEU A 101 5.26 14.49 17.69
N GLU A 102 5.16 13.17 17.80
CA GLU A 102 4.60 12.50 18.97
C GLU A 102 5.46 12.73 20.21
N LYS A 103 6.78 12.49 20.11
CA LYS A 103 7.71 12.67 21.23
C LYS A 103 7.81 14.11 21.72
N THR A 104 7.60 15.11 20.85
CA THR A 104 7.61 16.52 21.25
C THR A 104 6.30 16.99 21.90
N GLY A 105 5.25 16.15 21.92
CA GLY A 105 3.92 16.54 22.39
C GLY A 105 3.17 17.49 21.45
N ALA A 106 3.71 17.76 20.24
CA ALA A 106 3.05 18.60 19.25
C ALA A 106 1.74 17.97 18.78
N LEU A 107 1.69 16.64 18.67
CA LEU A 107 0.45 15.92 18.36
C LEU A 107 -0.60 16.10 19.46
N ASP A 108 -0.21 16.05 20.74
CA ASP A 108 -1.14 16.27 21.85
C ASP A 108 -1.74 17.68 21.83
N GLY A 109 -0.94 18.69 21.50
CA GLY A 109 -1.40 20.06 21.29
C GLY A 109 -2.38 20.20 20.12
N LEU A 110 -2.09 19.55 18.98
CA LEU A 110 -2.99 19.48 17.83
C LEU A 110 -4.33 18.84 18.22
N ILE A 111 -4.27 17.73 18.94
CA ILE A 111 -5.45 16.99 19.40
C ILE A 111 -6.29 17.85 20.33
N TYR A 112 -5.67 18.54 21.30
CA TYR A 112 -6.39 19.42 22.21
C TYR A 112 -7.14 20.54 21.47
N HIS A 113 -6.50 21.15 20.46
CA HIS A 113 -7.14 22.16 19.62
C HIS A 113 -8.31 21.59 18.81
N VAL A 114 -8.14 20.40 18.24
CA VAL A 114 -9.18 19.69 17.49
C VAL A 114 -10.38 19.35 18.38
N ILE A 115 -10.18 18.81 19.58
CA ILE A 115 -11.27 18.50 20.50
C ILE A 115 -12.05 19.77 20.84
N ASN A 116 -11.36 20.83 21.28
CA ASN A 116 -12.06 22.04 21.73
C ASN A 116 -12.89 22.67 20.62
N LYS A 117 -12.43 22.57 19.36
CA LYS A 117 -13.14 23.12 18.21
C LYS A 117 -14.25 22.20 17.67
N PHE A 118 -14.06 20.88 17.71
CA PHE A 118 -14.91 19.91 17.01
C PHE A 118 -15.67 18.93 17.90
N ARG A 119 -15.58 19.02 19.24
CA ARG A 119 -16.29 18.14 20.18
C ARG A 119 -17.79 18.02 19.89
N ASN A 120 -18.43 19.13 19.50
CA ASN A 120 -19.86 19.19 19.18
C ASN A 120 -20.16 19.13 17.67
N GLN A 121 -19.16 19.19 16.79
CA GLN A 121 -19.32 19.19 15.34
C GLN A 121 -18.53 18.06 14.69
N GLN A 122 -18.87 16.84 15.11
CA GLN A 122 -18.22 15.60 14.72
C GLN A 122 -18.21 15.38 13.19
N LEU A 123 -19.34 15.63 12.52
CA LEU A 123 -19.43 15.54 11.06
C LEU A 123 -18.52 16.53 10.35
N LEU A 124 -18.39 17.76 10.88
CA LEU A 124 -17.52 18.78 10.28
C LEU A 124 -16.04 18.36 10.35
N PHE A 125 -15.62 17.72 11.46
CA PHE A 125 -14.28 17.15 11.58
C PHE A 125 -14.02 16.09 10.50
N ILE A 126 -14.96 15.15 10.34
CA ILE A 126 -14.85 14.11 9.31
C ILE A 126 -14.70 14.74 7.92
N CYS A 127 -15.56 15.70 7.57
CA CYS A 127 -15.50 16.37 6.27
C CYS A 127 -14.17 17.10 6.05
N ILE A 128 -13.68 17.87 7.03
CA ILE A 128 -12.44 18.64 6.88
C ILE A 128 -11.23 17.74 6.75
N VAL A 129 -11.10 16.73 7.61
CA VAL A 129 -9.95 15.82 7.58
C VAL A 129 -9.99 14.95 6.32
N THR A 130 -11.17 14.45 5.93
CA THR A 130 -11.33 13.71 4.68
C THR A 130 -10.99 14.58 3.47
N ALA A 131 -11.44 15.84 3.43
CA ALA A 131 -11.11 16.77 2.36
C ALA A 131 -9.61 17.09 2.30
N LEU A 132 -8.97 17.31 3.46
CA LEU A 132 -7.52 17.50 3.55
C LEU A 132 -6.77 16.29 2.98
N PHE A 133 -7.08 15.08 3.46
CA PHE A 133 -6.43 13.86 2.97
C PHE A 133 -6.78 13.55 1.52
N SER A 134 -7.93 13.98 1.02
CA SER A 134 -8.31 13.89 -0.39
C SER A 134 -7.44 14.81 -1.25
N ILE A 135 -7.30 16.09 -0.91
CA ILE A 135 -6.43 17.04 -1.63
C ILE A 135 -4.99 16.52 -1.65
N LEU A 136 -4.53 16.02 -0.50
CA LEU A 136 -3.23 15.38 -0.36
C LEU A 136 -3.12 14.12 -1.23
N GLY A 137 -4.14 13.27 -1.27
CA GLY A 137 -4.21 12.07 -2.11
C GLY A 137 -4.18 12.36 -3.61
N THR A 138 -4.77 13.48 -4.04
CA THR A 138 -4.72 13.98 -5.42
C THR A 138 -3.26 14.21 -5.88
N THR A 139 -2.32 14.51 -4.99
CA THR A 139 -0.91 14.65 -5.40
C THR A 139 -0.24 13.33 -5.80
N GLY A 140 -0.83 12.17 -5.44
CA GLY A 140 -0.25 10.84 -5.65
C GLY A 140 0.94 10.51 -4.74
N ILE A 141 1.58 11.52 -4.14
CA ILE A 141 2.77 11.36 -3.29
C ILE A 141 2.44 10.55 -2.03
N ILE A 142 1.28 10.82 -1.43
CA ILE A 142 0.96 10.39 -0.06
C ILE A 142 0.20 9.05 -0.05
N VAL A 143 -0.21 8.56 -1.21
CA VAL A 143 -1.00 7.31 -1.32
C VAL A 143 -0.18 6.12 -0.84
N ASN A 144 1.10 6.06 -1.21
CA ASN A 144 1.99 4.98 -0.80
C ASN A 144 2.48 5.14 0.65
N SER A 145 2.48 6.36 1.19
CA SER A 145 2.94 6.65 2.56
C SER A 145 1.81 6.93 3.56
N VAL A 146 0.54 6.80 3.14
CA VAL A 146 -0.65 7.10 3.97
C VAL A 146 -0.66 6.29 5.26
N ILE A 147 -0.10 5.08 5.23
CA ILE A 147 0.01 4.18 6.38
C ILE A 147 0.77 4.84 7.54
N GLY A 148 1.76 5.69 7.24
CA GLY A 148 2.48 6.46 8.26
C GLY A 148 1.59 7.45 9.01
N PHE A 149 0.52 7.95 8.39
CA PHE A 149 -0.42 8.92 8.98
C PHE A 149 -1.57 8.26 9.76
N ILE A 150 -1.82 6.96 9.57
CA ILE A 150 -2.91 6.21 10.24
C ILE A 150 -2.86 6.34 11.78
N PRO A 151 -1.71 6.24 12.46
CA PRO A 151 -1.64 6.40 13.91
C PRO A 151 -2.24 7.71 14.40
N ILE A 152 -2.04 8.82 13.67
CA ILE A 152 -2.61 10.13 14.01
C ILE A 152 -4.14 10.05 14.00
N GLY A 153 -4.73 9.45 12.98
CA GLY A 153 -6.17 9.26 12.88
C GLY A 153 -6.73 8.42 14.02
N ILE A 154 -6.04 7.33 14.37
CA ILE A 154 -6.41 6.46 15.50
C ILE A 154 -6.39 7.25 16.81
N ILE A 155 -5.32 8.00 17.09
CA ILE A 155 -5.19 8.78 18.32
C ILE A 155 -6.31 9.82 18.41
N VAL A 156 -6.57 10.58 17.33
CA VAL A 156 -7.62 11.60 17.32
C VAL A 156 -9.01 10.97 17.51
N ALA A 157 -9.31 9.87 16.81
CA ALA A 157 -10.58 9.17 16.94
C ALA A 157 -10.79 8.66 18.37
N ARG A 158 -9.78 8.03 18.98
CA ARG A 158 -9.84 7.57 20.37
C ARG A 158 -10.06 8.71 21.35
N THR A 159 -9.42 9.85 21.12
CA THR A 159 -9.54 11.02 22.00
C THR A 159 -10.93 11.67 21.91
N LEU A 160 -11.56 11.63 20.73
CA LEU A 160 -12.97 12.02 20.54
C LEU A 160 -13.98 10.96 21.02
N LYS A 161 -13.51 9.86 21.63
CA LYS A 161 -14.31 8.71 22.07
C LYS A 161 -15.00 7.96 20.92
N TRP A 162 -14.41 7.99 19.73
CA TRP A 162 -14.83 7.17 18.59
C TRP A 162 -14.05 5.86 18.51
N ASP A 163 -14.53 4.95 17.65
CA ASP A 163 -13.78 3.76 17.28
C ASP A 163 -12.50 4.14 16.53
N ALA A 164 -11.39 3.44 16.79
CA ALA A 164 -10.15 3.59 16.05
C ALA A 164 -10.36 3.41 14.54
N ILE A 165 -11.27 2.52 14.14
CA ILE A 165 -11.62 2.26 12.74
C ILE A 165 -12.10 3.52 12.04
N VAL A 166 -12.81 4.43 12.73
CA VAL A 166 -13.23 5.71 12.16
C VAL A 166 -12.01 6.56 11.79
N GLY A 167 -11.01 6.62 12.67
CA GLY A 167 -9.75 7.32 12.40
C GLY A 167 -8.98 6.74 11.22
N VAL A 168 -8.92 5.41 11.12
CA VAL A 168 -8.33 4.72 9.96
C VAL A 168 -9.10 5.06 8.69
N ALA A 169 -10.43 4.97 8.73
CA ALA A 169 -11.29 5.18 7.57
C ALA A 169 -11.21 6.61 7.02
N ILE A 170 -11.24 7.63 7.88
CA ILE A 170 -11.16 9.04 7.46
C ILE A 170 -9.86 9.32 6.69
N ILE A 171 -8.74 8.84 7.21
CA ILE A 171 -7.43 9.04 6.58
C ILE A 171 -7.33 8.21 5.30
N TYR A 172 -7.58 6.90 5.41
CA TYR A 172 -7.38 5.96 4.31
C TYR A 172 -8.35 6.24 3.16
N LEU A 173 -9.65 6.29 3.43
CA LEU A 173 -10.65 6.55 2.40
C LEU A 173 -10.54 7.96 1.83
N GLY A 174 -10.20 8.96 2.65
CA GLY A 174 -9.96 10.33 2.18
C GLY A 174 -8.84 10.37 1.15
N THR A 175 -7.69 9.77 1.44
CA THR A 175 -6.55 9.72 0.50
C THR A 175 -6.89 8.99 -0.79
N TYR A 176 -7.53 7.82 -0.72
CA TYR A 176 -7.88 7.08 -1.93
C TYR A 176 -9.01 7.72 -2.73
N ALA A 177 -9.96 8.41 -2.09
CA ALA A 177 -10.97 9.20 -2.81
C ALA A 177 -10.30 10.30 -3.66
N GLY A 178 -9.33 11.01 -3.10
CA GLY A 178 -8.58 12.04 -3.80
C GLY A 178 -7.66 11.53 -4.89
N PHE A 179 -7.01 10.38 -4.68
CA PHE A 179 -6.13 9.76 -5.68
C PHE A 179 -6.90 9.38 -6.95
N ASN A 180 -8.12 8.84 -6.81
CA ASN A 180 -8.96 8.50 -7.97
C ASN A 180 -9.35 9.72 -8.82
N ALA A 181 -9.33 10.93 -8.26
CA ALA A 181 -9.59 12.15 -9.02
C ALA A 181 -8.39 12.57 -9.90
N THR A 182 -7.19 12.10 -9.56
CA THR A 182 -5.97 12.35 -10.32
C THR A 182 -5.84 11.34 -11.45
N SER A 183 -6.56 11.60 -12.54
CA SER A 183 -6.32 10.95 -13.82
C SER A 183 -5.02 11.49 -14.45
N TYR A 184 -3.87 11.00 -13.99
CA TYR A 184 -2.66 10.98 -14.82
C TYR A 184 -2.57 9.63 -15.53
N TYR A 185 -3.14 9.57 -16.73
CA TYR A 185 -2.46 8.93 -17.84
C TYR A 185 -1.25 9.79 -18.25
#